data_AF-A0A7X8WYP3-F1
#
_entry.id   AF-A0A7X8WYP3-F1
#
_cell.length_a   1.000
_cell.length_b   1.000
_cell.length_c   1.000
_cell.angle_alpha   90.00
_cell.angle_beta   90.00
_cell.angle_gamma   90.00
#
_symmetry.space_group_name_H-M   'P 1'
#
loop_
_entity.id
_entity.type
_entity.pdbx_description
1 polymer ?
#
loop_
_entity_poly.entity_id
_entity_poly.type
_entity_poly.pdbx_seq_one_letter_code
_entity_poly.pdbx_strand_id
1 'polypeptide(L)'
;MEMSAIIDSVFSLFIMILVGVYGSKRKIITPEINKGLTDVLIQIALPFMIVASFVFTYDDTIKSNVIKTFYFSLFSYLIVTGISYILLLPVKNNKKIILHFANVFTNTGY
;
A
#
# COMPACT_ATOMS: atom_id res chain seq x y z
N MET A 1 2.99 8.56 -20.95
CA MET A 1 3.36 7.20 -20.51
C MET A 1 3.14 7.01 -19.01
N GLU A 2 3.41 8.01 -18.17
CA GLU A 2 3.26 7.87 -16.70
C GLU A 2 1.80 7.85 -16.21
N MET A 3 0.94 8.75 -16.72
CA MET A 3 -0.46 8.82 -16.27
C MET A 3 -1.27 7.56 -16.63
N SER A 4 -1.02 6.96 -17.80
CA SER A 4 -1.70 5.73 -18.21
C SER A 4 -1.34 4.56 -17.29
N ALA A 5 -0.06 4.42 -16.94
CA ALA A 5 0.39 3.36 -16.03
C ALA A 5 -0.23 3.49 -14.63
N ILE A 6 -0.38 4.72 -14.14
CA ILE A 6 -1.05 4.98 -12.86
C ILE A 6 -2.53 4.58 -12.94
N ILE A 7 -3.23 4.99 -13.99
CA ILE A 7 -4.65 4.65 -14.19
C ILE A 7 -4.84 3.13 -14.28
N ASP A 8 -3.99 2.45 -15.04
CA ASP A 8 -4.05 0.99 -15.19
C ASP A 8 -3.84 0.28 -13.85
N SER A 9 -2.91 0.77 -13.03
CA SER A 9 -2.64 0.22 -11.70
C SER A 9 -3.83 0.42 -10.75
N VAL A 10 -4.41 1.62 -10.74
CA VAL A 10 -5.61 1.93 -9.93
C VAL A 10 -6.80 1.07 -10.37
N PHE A 11 -7.01 0.94 -11.68
CA PHE A 11 -8.12 0.14 -12.22
C PHE A 11 -7.92 -1.35 -11.93
N SER A 12 -6.69 -1.85 -12.04
CA SER A 12 -6.35 -3.24 -11.68
C SER A 12 -6.64 -3.51 -10.20
N LEU A 13 -6.23 -2.61 -9.30
CA LEU A 13 -6.53 -2.73 -7.87
C LEU A 13 -8.04 -2.74 -7.61
N PHE A 14 -8.78 -1.88 -8.29
CA PHE A 14 -10.23 -1.82 -8.17
C PHE A 14 -10.91 -3.12 -8.61
N ILE A 15 -10.51 -3.69 -9.76
CA ILE A 15 -11.02 -4.98 -10.23
C ILE A 15 -10.68 -6.09 -9.24
N MET A 16 -9.44 -6.15 -8.74
CA MET A 16 -9.03 -7.18 -7.77
C MET A 16 -9.89 -7.12 -6.50
N ILE A 17 -10.16 -5.93 -5.98
CA ILE A 17 -11.07 -5.74 -4.83
C ILE A 17 -12.48 -6.24 -5.17
N LEU A 18 -13.02 -5.88 -6.34
CA LEU A 18 -14.36 -6.32 -6.76
C LEU A 18 -14.46 -7.85 -6.90
N VAL A 19 -13.45 -8.48 -7.48
CA VAL A 19 -13.38 -9.94 -7.59
C VAL A 19 -13.33 -10.59 -6.20
N GLY A 20 -12.55 -10.04 -5.27
CA GLY A 20 -12.51 -10.50 -3.89
C GLY A 20 -13.89 -10.40 -3.19
N VAL A 21 -14.56 -9.26 -3.33
CA VAL A 21 -15.92 -9.05 -2.79
C VAL A 21 -16.93 -10.03 -3.40
N TYR A 22 -16.89 -10.22 -4.72
CA TYR A 22 -17.75 -11.16 -5.41
C TYR A 22 -17.49 -12.61 -4.95
N GLY A 23 -16.23 -13.02 -4.90
CA GLY A 23 -15.81 -14.35 -4.46
C GLY A 23 -16.22 -14.66 -3.03
N SER A 24 -16.11 -13.68 -2.12
CA SER A 24 -16.58 -13.80 -0.74
C SER A 24 -18.10 -13.96 -0.67
N LYS A 25 -18.87 -13.12 -1.39
CA LYS A 25 -20.35 -13.20 -1.42
C LYS A 25 -20.87 -14.53 -1.98
N ARG A 26 -20.17 -15.11 -2.95
CA ARG A 26 -20.50 -16.41 -3.55
C ARG A 26 -19.97 -17.61 -2.75
N LYS A 27 -19.31 -17.38 -1.61
CA LYS A 27 -18.64 -18.41 -0.80
C LYS A 27 -17.57 -19.21 -1.58
N ILE A 28 -17.02 -18.61 -2.63
CA ILE A 28 -15.87 -19.14 -3.38
C ILE A 28 -14.60 -18.94 -2.54
N ILE A 29 -14.46 -17.75 -1.94
CA ILE A 29 -13.38 -17.45 -0.99
C ILE A 29 -13.93 -17.71 0.41
N THR A 30 -13.70 -18.93 0.92
CA THR A 30 -14.04 -19.30 2.30
C THR A 30 -13.04 -18.71 3.29
N PRO A 31 -13.32 -18.72 4.61
CA PRO A 31 -12.36 -18.25 5.62
C PRO A 31 -11.00 -18.95 5.54
N GLU A 32 -10.98 -20.25 5.23
CA GLU A 32 -9.76 -21.04 5.08
C GLU A 32 -8.97 -20.60 3.85
N ILE A 33 -9.64 -20.38 2.72
CA ILE A 33 -9.01 -19.86 1.49
C ILE A 33 -8.49 -18.44 1.73
N ASN A 34 -9.27 -17.58 2.40
CA ASN A 34 -8.85 -16.21 2.71
C ASN A 34 -7.57 -16.21 3.56
N LYS A 35 -7.50 -17.08 4.57
CA LYS A 35 -6.28 -17.27 5.37
C LYS A 35 -5.12 -17.75 4.50
N GLY A 36 -5.33 -18.75 3.65
CA GLY A 36 -4.30 -19.23 2.72
C GLY A 36 -3.79 -18.16 1.76
N LEU A 37 -4.68 -17.33 1.19
CA LEU A 37 -4.32 -16.20 0.33
C LEU A 37 -3.51 -15.14 1.11
N THR A 38 -3.91 -14.85 2.35
CA THR A 38 -3.19 -13.93 3.23
C THR A 38 -1.79 -14.45 3.57
N ASP A 39 -1.67 -15.74 3.87
CA ASP A 39 -0.40 -16.40 4.15
C ASP A 39 0.53 -16.37 2.93
N VAL A 40 0.01 -16.65 1.72
CA VAL A 40 0.78 -16.51 0.48
C VAL A 40 1.24 -15.07 0.27
N LEU A 41 0.35 -14.09 0.50
CA LEU A 41 0.70 -12.69 0.33
C LEU A 41 1.81 -12.25 1.29
N ILE A 42 1.68 -12.56 2.59
CA ILE A 42 2.62 -12.10 3.61
C ILE A 42 3.92 -12.90 3.61
N GLN A 43 3.85 -14.22 3.47
CA GLN A 43 5.01 -15.10 3.64
C GLN A 43 5.79 -15.32 2.35
N ILE A 44 5.15 -15.12 1.19
CA ILE A 44 5.77 -15.37 -0.12
C ILE A 44 5.82 -14.07 -0.91
N ALA A 45 4.67 -13.52 -1.32
CA ALA A 45 4.64 -12.41 -2.26
C ALA A 45 5.40 -11.18 -1.73
N LEU A 46 5.18 -10.81 -0.46
CA LEU A 46 5.81 -9.62 0.13
C LEU A 46 7.35 -9.72 0.18
N PRO A 47 7.98 -10.79 0.70
CA PRO A 47 9.44 -10.96 0.61
C PRO A 47 9.98 -10.90 -0.82
N PHE A 48 9.32 -11.58 -1.77
CA PHE A 48 9.77 -11.57 -3.16
C PHE A 48 9.60 -10.20 -3.82
N MET A 49 8.55 -9.45 -3.49
CA MET A 49 8.36 -8.07 -3.95
C MET A 49 9.44 -7.15 -3.40
N ILE A 50 9.82 -7.31 -2.13
CA ILE A 50 10.96 -6.57 -1.55
C ILE A 50 12.22 -6.87 -2.35
N VAL A 51 12.56 -8.15 -2.57
CA VAL A 51 13.75 -8.52 -3.36
C VAL A 51 13.67 -7.95 -4.78
N ALA A 52 12.55 -8.17 -5.48
CA ALA A 52 12.33 -7.70 -6.85
C ALA A 52 12.45 -6.17 -6.96
N SER A 53 12.03 -5.44 -5.92
CA SER A 53 12.17 -3.98 -5.90
C SER A 53 13.62 -3.52 -5.91
N PHE A 54 14.60 -4.37 -5.57
CA PHE A 54 16.04 -4.08 -5.64
C PHE A 54 16.74 -4.71 -6.86
N VAL A 55 16.03 -5.45 -7.71
CA VAL A 55 16.60 -6.04 -8.95
C VAL A 55 16.56 -4.99 -10.07
N PHE A 56 17.45 -4.01 -9.97
CA PHE A 56 17.65 -2.99 -11.01
C PHE A 56 19.12 -2.89 -11.40
N THR A 57 19.38 -2.54 -12.67
CA THR A 57 20.74 -2.31 -13.17
C THR A 57 21.31 -1.04 -12.52
N TYR A 58 22.43 -1.17 -11.82
CA TYR A 58 23.06 -0.03 -11.15
C TYR A 58 23.65 0.94 -12.17
N ASP A 59 23.22 2.21 -12.12
CA ASP A 59 23.86 3.33 -12.79
C ASP A 59 24.18 4.46 -11.78
N ASP A 60 24.96 5.46 -12.19
CA ASP A 60 25.37 6.57 -11.31
C ASP A 60 24.18 7.45 -10.84
N THR A 61 23.04 7.41 -11.53
CA THR A 61 21.82 8.14 -11.17
C THR A 61 21.04 7.45 -10.05
N ILE A 62 21.12 6.11 -9.94
CA ILE A 62 20.45 5.32 -8.90
C ILE A 62 20.88 5.77 -7.50
N LYS A 63 22.17 6.02 -7.27
CA LYS A 63 22.67 6.46 -5.95
C LYS A 63 22.01 7.77 -5.49
N SER A 64 21.91 8.75 -6.40
CA SER A 64 21.26 10.03 -6.12
C SER A 64 19.76 9.86 -5.88
N ASN A 65 19.11 9.03 -6.69
CA ASN A 65 17.68 8.77 -6.59
C ASN A 65 17.32 8.04 -5.29
N VAL A 66 18.11 7.06 -4.84
CA VAL A 66 17.88 6.36 -3.55
C VAL A 66 17.90 7.34 -2.38
N ILE A 67 18.88 8.24 -2.34
CA ILE A 67 18.99 9.26 -1.28
C ILE A 67 17.79 10.22 -1.33
N LYS A 68 17.43 10.70 -2.53
CA LYS A 68 16.25 11.56 -2.71
C LYS A 68 14.96 10.87 -2.27
N THR A 69 14.75 9.63 -2.70
CA THR A 69 13.57 8.83 -2.35
C THR A 69 13.49 8.59 -0.84
N PHE A 70 14.62 8.34 -0.17
CA PHE A 70 14.65 8.22 1.28
C PHE A 70 14.14 9.51 1.96
N TYR A 71 14.67 10.68 1.60
CA TYR A 71 14.21 11.94 2.16
C TYR A 71 12.76 12.26 1.78
N PHE A 72 12.37 12.06 0.52
CA PHE A 72 10.99 12.27 0.08
C PHE A 72 10.01 11.38 0.81
N SER A 73 10.36 10.12 1.08
CA SER A 73 9.52 9.22 1.88
C SER A 73 9.34 9.75 3.30
N LEU A 74 10.42 10.18 3.96
CA LEU A 74 10.38 10.73 5.31
C LEU A 74 9.51 12.00 5.37
N PHE A 75 9.73 12.93 4.45
CA PHE A 75 8.92 14.16 4.36
C PHE A 75 7.46 13.86 4.05
N SER A 76 7.18 12.92 3.16
CA SER A 76 5.81 12.50 2.84
C SER A 76 5.08 11.98 4.08
N TYR A 77 5.72 11.11 4.86
CA TYR A 77 5.13 10.62 6.13
C TYR A 77 4.91 11.74 7.15
N LEU A 78 5.83 12.70 7.28
CA LEU A 78 5.64 13.86 8.16
C LEU A 78 4.45 14.71 7.72
N ILE A 79 4.32 14.98 6.42
CA ILE A 79 3.21 15.76 5.84
C ILE A 79 1.89 15.03 6.06
N VAL A 80 1.80 13.74 5.71
CA VAL A 80 0.58 12.94 5.86
C VAL A 80 0.19 12.82 7.34
N THR A 81 1.16 12.68 8.24
CA THR A 81 0.91 12.67 9.69
C THR A 81 0.35 14.01 10.18
N GLY A 82 0.94 15.12 9.74
CA GLY A 82 0.44 16.47 10.07
C GLY A 82 -0.97 16.72 9.54
N ILE A 83 -1.23 16.38 8.28
CA ILE A 83 -2.55 16.49 7.66
C ILE A 83 -3.57 15.62 8.41
N SER A 84 -3.21 14.36 8.70
CA SER A 84 -4.05 13.42 9.45
C SER A 84 -4.40 14.00 10.82
N TYR A 85 -3.42 14.57 11.55
CA TYR A 85 -3.63 15.26 12.83
C TYR A 85 -4.67 16.37 12.75
N ILE A 86 -4.52 17.27 11.77
CA ILE A 86 -5.41 18.41 11.56
C ILE A 86 -6.83 17.96 11.19
N LEU A 87 -6.96 17.02 10.25
CA LEU A 87 -8.26 16.55 9.78
C LEU A 87 -9.04 15.77 10.85
N LEU A 88 -8.35 15.16 11.82
CA LEU A 88 -8.97 14.38 12.88
C LEU A 88 -9.08 15.13 14.22
N LEU A 89 -8.79 16.43 14.27
CA LEU A 89 -9.13 17.30 15.39
C LEU A 89 -10.60 17.21 15.84
N PRO A 90 -11.62 17.17 14.94
CA PRO A 90 -13.02 17.06 15.35
C PRO A 90 -13.43 15.65 15.81
N VAL A 91 -12.61 14.62 15.56
CA VAL A 91 -12.95 13.23 15.89
C VAL A 91 -12.62 12.96 17.35
N LYS A 92 -13.65 12.63 18.14
CA LYS A 92 -13.52 12.24 19.55
C LYS A 92 -13.42 10.72 19.70
N ASN A 93 -12.86 10.28 20.83
CA ASN A 93 -12.81 8.89 21.27
C ASN A 93 -11.81 8.01 20.48
N ASN A 94 -11.74 6.72 20.81
CA ASN A 94 -10.80 5.72 20.28
C ASN A 94 -10.82 5.59 18.74
N LYS A 95 -11.86 6.07 18.06
CA LYS A 95 -11.94 6.13 16.59
C LYS A 95 -10.84 7.00 15.99
N LYS A 96 -10.38 8.03 16.70
CA LYS A 96 -9.31 8.93 16.26
C LYS A 96 -7.99 8.19 16.00
N ILE A 97 -7.62 7.25 16.88
CA ILE A 97 -6.37 6.48 16.76
C ILE A 97 -6.42 5.58 15.52
N ILE A 98 -7.53 4.87 15.32
CA ILE A 98 -7.72 3.98 14.17
C ILE A 98 -7.66 4.76 12.86
N LEU A 99 -8.31 5.92 12.79
CA LEU A 99 -8.30 6.77 11.61
C LEU A 99 -6.92 7.41 11.36
N HIS A 100 -6.20 7.80 12.41
CA HIS A 100 -4.82 8.28 12.25
C HIS A 100 -3.94 7.21 11.64
N PHE A 101 -4.00 5.99 12.17
CA PHE A 101 -3.22 4.87 11.68
C PHE A 101 -3.54 4.58 10.21
N ALA A 102 -4.84 4.48 9.86
CA ALA A 102 -5.28 4.20 8.49
C ALA A 102 -4.88 5.30 7.48
N ASN A 103 -4.87 6.57 7.90
CA ASN A 103 -4.48 7.68 7.04
C ASN A 103 -2.97 7.76 6.82
N VAL A 104 -2.17 7.43 7.83
CA VAL A 104 -0.70 7.55 7.77
C VAL A 104 -0.07 6.32 7.12
N PHE A 105 -0.57 5.12 7.43
CA PHE A 105 -0.05 3.87 6.91
C PHE A 105 -0.99 3.33 5.83
N THR A 106 -0.81 3.84 4.62
CA THR A 106 -1.52 3.35 3.44
C THR A 106 -0.94 2.03 2.96
N ASN A 107 -1.67 1.34 2.08
CA ASN A 107 -1.15 0.15 1.40
C ASN A 107 -0.06 0.58 0.40
N THR A 108 1.19 0.61 0.83
CA THR A 108 2.37 1.00 0.03
C THR A 108 3.04 -0.18 -0.68
N GLY A 109 2.47 -1.38 -0.56
CA GLY A 109 2.97 -2.58 -1.22
C GLY A 109 2.56 -2.70 -2.68
N TYR A 110 1.83 -1.73 -3.25
CA TYR A 110 1.29 -1.77 -4.61
C TYR A 110 1.45 -0.43 -5.32
#